data_AF-A0A959NUM4-F1
#
_entry.id   AF-A0A959NUM4-F1
#
_cell.length_a   1.000
_cell.length_b   1.000
_cell.length_c   1.000
_cell.angle_alpha   90.00
_cell.angle_beta   90.00
_cell.angle_gamma   90.00
#
_symmetry.space_group_name_H-M   'P 1'
#
loop_
_entity.id
_entity.type
_entity.pdbx_description
1 polymer ?
#
loop_
_entity_poly.entity_id
_entity_poly.type
_entity_poly.pdbx_seq_one_letter_code
_entity_poly.pdbx_strand_id
1 'polypeptide(L)' 'MKNKNLYLVAGQFALAISILLNQFVKESIIVSFFIGLFTGLSVVFNIAYLLVFRKEKSI' A
#
# COMPACT_ATOMS: atom_id res chain seq x y z
N MET A 1 1.77 15.40 11.56
CA MET A 1 2.97 14.52 11.49
C MET A 1 2.77 13.04 11.89
N LYS A 2 2.29 12.65 13.09
CA LYS A 2 2.22 11.21 13.45
C LYS A 2 1.31 10.37 12.53
N ASN A 3 0.15 10.90 12.13
CA ASN A 3 -0.84 10.13 11.38
C ASN A 3 -0.49 9.94 9.89
N LYS A 4 0.30 10.83 9.28
CA LYS A 4 0.69 10.68 7.87
C LYS A 4 1.65 9.49 7.65
N ASN A 5 2.58 9.30 8.59
CA ASN A 5 3.51 8.17 8.51
C ASN A 5 2.78 6.83 8.61
N LEU A 6 1.61 6.79 9.26
CA LEU A 6 0.77 5.60 9.30
C LEU A 6 0.32 5.18 7.89
N TYR A 7 -0.10 6.13 7.05
CA TYR A 7 -0.48 5.83 5.66
C TYR A 7 0.71 5.34 4.84
N LEU A 8 1.89 5.97 5.02
CA LEU A 8 3.10 5.53 4.35
C LEU A 8 3.48 4.09 4.75
N VAL A 9 3.49 3.79 6.05
CA VAL A 9 3.80 2.47 6.58
C VAL A 9 2.78 1.43 6.12
N ALA A 10 1.48 1.76 6.16
CA ALA A 10 0.42 0.87 5.68
C ALA A 10 0.56 0.56 4.18
N GLY A 11 0.91 1.57 3.38
CA GLY A 11 1.15 1.40 1.94
C GLY A 11 2.35 0.50 1.66
N GLN A 12 3.48 0.74 2.34
CA GLN A 12 4.68 -0.10 2.22
C GLN A 12 4.44 -1.54 2.67
N PHE A 13 3.69 -1.73 3.77
CA PHE A 13 3.35 -3.05 4.27
C PHE A 13 2.46 -3.82 3.30
N ALA A 14 1.44 -3.17 2.73
CA ALA A 14 0.60 -3.78 1.70
C ALA A 14 1.43 -4.19 0.47
N LEU A 15 2.36 -3.34 0.02
CA LEU A 15 3.25 -3.68 -1.08
C LEU A 15 4.15 -4.88 -0.75
N ALA A 16 4.72 -4.92 0.45
CA ALA A 16 5.55 -6.04 0.90
C ALA A 16 4.77 -7.36 0.87
N ILE A 17 3.51 -7.37 1.34
CA ILE A 17 2.65 -8.56 1.27
C ILE A 17 2.41 -8.97 -0.19
N SER A 18 2.12 -8.03 -1.09
CA SER A 18 1.93 -8.32 -2.51
C SER A 18 3.15 -9.02 -3.11
N ILE A 19 4.36 -8.52 -2.83
CA ILE A 19 5.62 -9.11 -3.29
C ILE A 19 5.82 -10.51 -2.71
N LEU A 20 5.59 -10.69 -1.40
CA LEU A 20 5.72 -12.00 -0.74
C LEU A 20 4.74 -13.02 -1.33
N LEU A 21 3.48 -12.63 -1.57
CA LEU A 21 2.49 -13.51 -2.18
C LEU A 21 2.90 -13.90 -3.59
N ASN A 22 3.41 -12.95 -4.39
CA ASN A 22 3.87 -13.20 -5.75
C ASN A 22 5.10 -14.11 -5.81
N GLN A 23 5.99 -14.04 -4.81
CA GLN A 23 7.25 -14.77 -4.81
C GLN A 23 7.16 -16.16 -4.16
N PHE A 24 6.38 -16.31 -3.09
CA PHE A 24 6.42 -17.50 -2.23
C PHE A 24 5.16 -18.36 -2.32
N VAL A 25 4.09 -17.88 -2.96
CA VAL A 25 2.84 -18.63 -3.06
C VAL A 25 2.63 -19.07 -4.50
N LYS A 26 2.31 -20.36 -4.67
CA LYS A 26 2.04 -20.95 -5.99
C LYS A 26 0.88 -20.23 -6.66
N GLU A 27 1.03 -19.94 -7.95
CA GLU A 27 0.02 -19.23 -8.73
C GLU A 27 -1.34 -19.95 -8.66
N SER A 28 -2.34 -19.19 -8.22
CA SER A 28 -3.74 -19.55 -8.23
C SER A 28 -4.56 -18.28 -8.39
N ILE A 29 -5.78 -18.41 -8.92
CA ILE A 29 -6.70 -17.26 -9.11
C ILE A 29 -6.89 -16.46 -7.82
N ILE A 30 -6.97 -17.16 -6.68
CA ILE A 30 -7.12 -16.55 -5.36
C ILE A 30 -5.89 -15.71 -5.01
N VAL A 31 -4.68 -16.26 -5.23
CA VAL A 31 -3.42 -15.56 -4.96
C VAL A 31 -3.27 -14.33 -5.85
N SER A 32 -3.59 -14.43 -7.14
CA SER A 32 -3.57 -13.29 -8.07
C SER A 32 -4.54 -12.19 -7.65
N PHE A 33 -5.72 -12.54 -7.14
CA PHE A 33 -6.65 -11.56 -6.57
C PHE A 33 -6.05 -10.82 -5.38
N PHE A 34 -5.44 -11.54 -4.42
CA PHE A 34 -4.81 -10.91 -3.26
C PHE A 34 -3.62 -10.02 -3.63
N ILE A 35 -2.77 -10.47 -4.55
CA ILE A 35 -1.66 -9.64 -5.09
C ILE A 35 -2.22 -8.33 -5.66
N GLY A 36 -3.27 -8.40 -6.49
CA GLY A 36 -3.94 -7.22 -7.01
C GLY A 36 -4.52 -6.32 -5.92
N LEU A 37 -5.23 -6.90 -4.95
CA LEU A 37 -5.82 -6.19 -3.81
C LEU A 37 -4.75 -5.43 -3.00
N PHE A 38 -3.68 -6.11 -2.60
CA PHE A 38 -2.60 -5.52 -1.80
C PHE A 38 -1.82 -4.45 -2.57
N THR A 39 -1.65 -4.63 -3.88
CA THR A 39 -1.06 -3.62 -4.76
C THR A 39 -1.96 -2.38 -4.83
N GLY A 40 -3.27 -2.56 -5.02
CA GLY A 40 -4.25 -1.46 -5.01
C GLY A 40 -4.28 -0.71 -3.68
N LEU A 41 -4.28 -1.43 -2.55
CA LEU A 41 -4.19 -0.82 -1.22
C LEU A 41 -2.92 0.00 -1.03
N SER A 42 -1.77 -0.51 -1.49
CA SER A 42 -0.51 0.24 -1.47
C SER A 42 -0.64 1.58 -2.20
N VAL A 43 -1.19 1.58 -3.41
CA VAL A 43 -1.40 2.80 -4.19
C VAL A 43 -2.31 3.78 -3.45
N VAL A 44 -3.45 3.33 -2.94
CA VAL A 44 -4.41 4.17 -2.21
C VAL A 44 -3.77 4.82 -0.99
N PHE A 45 -3.04 4.04 -0.18
CA PHE A 45 -2.38 4.56 1.01
C PHE A 45 -1.27 5.56 0.70
N ASN A 46 -0.47 5.32 -0.35
CA ASN A 46 0.56 6.26 -0.80
C ASN A 46 -0.06 7.57 -1.34
N ILE A 47 -1.17 7.50 -2.08
CA ILE A 47 -1.91 8.69 -2.52
C ILE A 47 -2.46 9.45 -1.31
N ALA A 48 -3.06 8.77 -0.34
CA ALA A 48 -3.57 9.38 0.89
C ALA A 48 -2.44 10.10 1.66
N TYR A 49 -1.27 9.48 1.76
CA TYR A 49 -0.08 10.10 2.33
C TYR A 49 0.30 11.40 1.61
N LEU A 50 0.38 11.37 0.27
CA LEU A 50 0.71 12.55 -0.53
C LEU A 50 -0.31 13.68 -0.37
N LEU A 51 -1.61 13.35 -0.33
CA LEU A 51 -2.68 14.34 -0.13
C LEU A 51 -2.57 15.01 1.24
N VAL A 52 -2.32 14.23 2.30
CA VAL A 52 -2.12 14.77 3.65
C VAL A 52 -0.85 15.61 3.71
N PHE A 53 0.24 15.15 3.11
CA PHE A 53 1.51 15.90 3.05
C PHE A 53 1.35 17.23 2.31
N ARG A 54 0.63 17.24 1.18
CA ARG A 54 0.35 18.46 0.41
C ARG A 54 -0.51 19.45 1.19
N LYS A 55 -1.52 18.98 1.93
CA LYS A 55 -2.33 19.83 2.81
C LYS A 55 -1.50 20.47 3.93
N GLU A 56 -0.57 19.72 4.55
CA GLU A 56 0.32 20.27 5.58
C GLU A 56 1.29 21.33 5.02
N LYS A 57 1.69 21.25 3.74
CA LYS A 57 2.64 22.20 3.12
C LYS A 57 1.98 23.46 2.53
N SER A 58 0.66 23.43 2.33
CA SER A 58 -0.12 24.54 1.78
C SER A 58 -0.64 25.52 2.85
N ILE A 59 -0.35 25.24 4.11
CA ILE A 59 -0.58 26.09 5.29
C ILE A 59 0.78 26.64 5.72
#